data_AF-A0A7S0ZVP8-F1
#
_entry.id   AF-A0A7S0ZVP8-F1
#
_cell.length_a   1.000
_cell.length_b   1.000
_cell.length_c   1.000
_cell.angle_alpha   90.00
_cell.angle_beta   90.00
_cell.angle_gamma   90.00
#
_symmetry.space_group_name_H-M   'P 1'
#
loop_
_entity.id
_entity.type
_entity.pdbx_description
1 polymer ?
#
loop_
_entity_poly.entity_id
_entity_poly.type
_entity_poly.pdbx_seq_one_letter_code
_entity_poly.pdbx_strand_id
1 'polypeptide(L)'
;ANGIGPGDRPAPRGFNWPDPHTPLCFEGVGHPGANFETRNGTSLSNAKEAERVISHVRGIVQARDVRPCDIAVITPYAAQAGLLKGSLRGMGVSVSTVDAYQGRETDVVVCSTVRSSLDKGVGFLSDRRRLNVLLTRARRGLIVVGHQPTLQMEPTWGQWIRHVVMRGLCSGEVDPGSMVMEMSLTALSDLEHRHSGVTVPESMLSGPKTWMNFAGDAWPKPPGQLPISTIPAKPCEEL
;
A
#
# COMPACT_ATOMS: atom_id res chain seq x y z
N ALA A 1 -5.09 -17.96 -17.49
CA ALA A 1 -5.09 -19.01 -16.46
C ALA A 1 -3.88 -18.76 -15.55
N ASN A 2 -4.09 -18.22 -14.36
CA ASN A 2 -3.00 -17.90 -13.43
C ASN A 2 -2.85 -19.05 -12.44
N GLY A 3 -1.96 -19.99 -12.75
CA GLY A 3 -1.77 -21.25 -12.04
C GLY A 3 -0.87 -21.16 -10.80
N ILE A 4 -1.16 -20.23 -9.88
CA ILE A 4 -0.50 -20.18 -8.57
C ILE A 4 -1.58 -19.97 -7.51
N GLY A 5 -1.78 -20.97 -6.66
CA GLY A 5 -2.78 -20.95 -5.61
C GLY A 5 -2.31 -20.19 -4.36
N PRO A 6 -3.22 -19.82 -3.44
CA PRO A 6 -2.88 -19.17 -2.17
C PRO A 6 -1.90 -19.97 -1.30
N GLY A 7 -1.87 -21.30 -1.44
CA GLY A 7 -0.94 -22.19 -0.73
C GLY A 7 0.51 -22.13 -1.21
N ASP A 8 0.76 -21.59 -2.41
CA ASP A 8 2.09 -21.56 -3.03
C ASP A 8 2.92 -20.34 -2.59
N ARG A 9 2.33 -19.43 -1.81
CA ARG A 9 2.98 -18.17 -1.36
C ARG A 9 2.75 -17.93 0.13
N PRO A 10 3.42 -18.67 1.03
CA PRO A 10 3.28 -18.46 2.45
C PRO A 10 3.79 -17.06 2.85
N ALA A 11 3.15 -16.49 3.88
CA ALA A 11 3.54 -15.21 4.46
C ALA A 11 5.03 -15.21 4.85
N PRO A 12 5.81 -14.21 4.43
CA PRO A 12 7.22 -14.07 4.78
C PRO A 12 7.44 -14.07 6.30
N ARG A 13 8.44 -14.80 6.80
CA ARG A 13 8.79 -14.72 8.23
C ARG A 13 9.44 -13.39 8.60
N GLY A 14 9.48 -13.09 9.90
CA GLY A 14 10.17 -11.90 10.43
C GLY A 14 9.32 -10.63 10.51
N PHE A 15 8.03 -10.75 10.20
CA PHE A 15 7.02 -9.72 10.46
C PHE A 15 5.77 -10.37 11.06
N ASN A 16 5.13 -9.68 12.01
CA ASN A 16 3.89 -10.14 12.65
C ASN A 16 2.70 -9.76 11.77
N TRP A 17 2.45 -10.56 10.73
CA TRP A 17 1.30 -10.36 9.84
C TRP A 17 -0.02 -10.43 10.64
N PRO A 18 -0.93 -9.46 10.47
CA PRO A 18 -2.26 -9.52 11.10
C PRO A 18 -3.05 -10.77 10.68
N ASP A 19 -2.91 -11.17 9.42
CA ASP A 19 -3.44 -12.43 8.87
C ASP A 19 -2.34 -13.13 8.04
N PRO A 20 -1.81 -14.27 8.48
CA PRO A 20 -0.84 -15.05 7.70
C PRO A 20 -1.35 -15.58 6.35
N HIS A 21 -2.68 -15.66 6.16
CA HIS A 21 -3.28 -16.07 4.87
C HIS A 21 -3.43 -14.89 3.90
N THR A 22 -3.36 -13.66 4.40
CA THR A 22 -3.37 -12.43 3.61
C THR A 22 -2.19 -11.56 4.06
N PRO A 23 -0.96 -11.80 3.55
CA PRO A 23 0.26 -11.08 3.94
C PRO A 23 0.28 -9.62 3.43
N LEU A 24 -0.63 -8.84 4.00
CA LEU A 24 -0.88 -7.44 3.76
C LEU A 24 -1.05 -6.79 5.14
N CYS A 25 -0.31 -5.71 5.38
CA CYS A 25 -0.47 -4.93 6.59
C CYS A 25 -0.41 -3.44 6.28
N PHE A 26 -1.42 -2.70 6.72
CA PHE A 26 -1.29 -1.26 6.93
C PHE A 26 -0.93 -1.00 8.39
N GLU A 27 0.18 -0.30 8.62
CA GLU A 27 0.60 0.10 9.94
C GLU A 27 0.43 1.60 10.13
N GLY A 28 -0.50 1.95 11.02
CA GLY A 28 -0.75 3.31 11.43
C GLY A 28 0.37 3.86 12.30
N VAL A 29 0.87 5.04 11.97
CA VAL A 29 1.90 5.76 12.73
C VAL A 29 1.39 7.14 13.11
N GLY A 30 1.24 7.37 14.41
CA GLY A 30 0.79 8.62 14.99
C GLY A 30 -0.73 8.75 15.13
N HIS A 31 -1.15 9.35 16.24
CA HIS A 31 -2.53 9.70 16.54
C HIS A 31 -3.05 10.86 15.65
N PRO A 32 -4.38 11.06 15.57
CA PRO A 32 -4.94 12.25 14.94
C PRO A 32 -4.33 13.54 15.51
N GLY A 33 -3.72 14.36 14.65
CA GLY A 33 -3.02 15.59 15.01
C GLY A 33 -1.50 15.45 15.18
N ALA A 34 -0.95 14.23 15.11
CA ALA A 34 0.48 14.01 15.05
C ALA A 34 1.04 14.53 13.71
N ASN A 35 2.21 15.18 13.77
CA ASN A 35 2.91 15.64 12.58
C ASN A 35 4.40 15.34 12.73
N PHE A 36 4.86 14.32 12.02
CA PHE A 36 6.24 13.84 12.04
C PHE A 36 6.96 14.08 10.71
N GLU A 37 6.32 14.76 9.74
CA GLU A 37 6.96 15.10 8.47
C GLU A 37 7.92 16.29 8.64
N THR A 38 9.15 16.12 8.18
CA THR A 38 10.19 17.14 8.14
C THR A 38 10.49 17.49 6.69
N ARG A 39 10.62 18.79 6.40
CA ARG A 39 10.98 19.29 5.07
C ARG A 39 12.48 19.44 4.92
N ASN A 40 13.03 18.78 3.90
CA ASN A 40 14.44 18.85 3.51
C ASN A 40 14.52 19.38 2.07
N GLY A 41 14.71 20.69 1.92
CA GLY A 41 14.62 21.37 0.64
C GLY A 41 13.23 21.20 0.01
N THR A 42 13.17 20.60 -1.19
CA THR A 42 11.92 20.33 -1.92
C THR A 42 11.30 18.97 -1.58
N SER A 43 11.94 18.15 -0.75
CA SER A 43 11.49 16.79 -0.39
C SER A 43 11.06 16.68 1.08
N LEU A 44 10.45 15.56 1.44
CA LEU A 44 9.94 15.27 2.79
C LEU A 44 10.53 13.97 3.33
N SER A 45 10.63 13.90 4.66
CA SER A 45 10.99 12.68 5.39
C SER A 45 10.14 12.56 6.65
N ASN A 46 9.92 11.35 7.13
CA ASN A 46 9.21 11.07 8.37
C ASN A 46 10.04 10.07 9.17
N ALA A 47 10.66 10.56 10.24
CA ALA A 47 11.57 9.76 11.07
C ALA A 47 10.84 8.62 11.79
N LYS A 48 9.59 8.84 12.18
CA LYS A 48 8.77 7.81 12.85
C LYS A 48 8.40 6.68 11.92
N GLU A 49 7.96 6.99 10.71
CA GLU A 49 7.74 5.93 9.70
C GLU A 49 9.05 5.21 9.35
N ALA A 50 10.16 5.94 9.23
CA ALA A 50 11.45 5.34 8.91
C ALA A 50 11.90 4.33 9.97
N GLU A 51 11.73 4.65 11.25
CA GLU A 51 12.01 3.76 12.38
C GLU A 51 11.25 2.42 12.24
N ARG A 52 9.94 2.49 11.92
CA ARG A 52 9.11 1.31 11.70
C ARG A 52 9.59 0.50 10.49
N VAL A 53 9.80 1.15 9.36
CA VAL A 53 10.31 0.49 8.14
C VAL A 53 11.63 -0.23 8.41
N ILE A 54 12.58 0.41 9.10
CA ILE A 54 13.88 -0.17 9.43
C ILE A 54 13.69 -1.41 10.33
N SER A 55 12.82 -1.31 11.33
CA SER A 55 12.51 -2.44 12.22
C SER A 55 11.98 -3.65 11.44
N HIS A 56 11.02 -3.44 10.54
CA HIS A 56 10.41 -4.52 9.75
C HIS A 56 11.39 -5.15 8.78
N VAL A 57 12.16 -4.34 8.05
CA VAL A 57 13.18 -4.84 7.13
C VAL A 57 14.22 -5.67 7.89
N ARG A 58 14.66 -5.22 9.07
CA ARG A 58 15.58 -5.99 9.91
C ARG A 58 14.97 -7.31 10.36
N GLY A 59 13.72 -7.31 10.81
CA GLY A 59 13.02 -8.53 11.21
C GLY A 59 12.94 -9.56 10.08
N ILE A 60 12.53 -9.12 8.88
CA ILE A 60 12.42 -9.99 7.69
C ILE A 60 13.79 -10.54 7.28
N VAL A 61 14.82 -9.69 7.22
CA VAL A 61 16.18 -10.12 6.88
C VAL A 61 16.74 -11.11 7.91
N GLN A 62 16.52 -10.88 9.20
CA GLN A 62 16.98 -11.76 10.28
C GLN A 62 16.29 -13.13 10.26
N ALA A 63 15.04 -13.20 9.80
CA ALA A 63 14.29 -14.45 9.71
C ALA A 63 14.80 -15.39 8.61
N ARG A 64 15.61 -14.89 7.66
CA ARG A 64 16.25 -15.66 6.57
C ARG A 64 15.29 -16.47 5.68
N ASP A 65 14.02 -16.07 5.62
CA ASP A 65 13.00 -16.67 4.74
C ASP A 65 12.92 -15.99 3.36
N VAL A 66 13.40 -14.74 3.28
CA VAL A 66 13.48 -13.95 2.04
C VAL A 66 14.90 -13.41 1.89
N ARG A 67 15.48 -13.54 0.71
CA ARG A 67 16.82 -12.99 0.44
C ARG A 67 16.73 -11.47 0.46
N PRO A 68 17.74 -10.74 0.98
CA PRO A 68 17.66 -9.28 1.03
C PRO A 68 17.44 -8.60 -0.33
N CYS A 69 17.94 -9.17 -1.42
CA CYS A 69 17.71 -8.68 -2.79
C CYS A 69 16.26 -8.79 -3.25
N ASP A 70 15.48 -9.67 -2.60
CA ASP A 70 14.04 -9.88 -2.84
C ASP A 70 13.17 -9.08 -1.85
N ILE A 71 13.75 -8.04 -1.24
CA ILE A 71 13.06 -7.05 -0.40
C ILE A 71 13.27 -5.67 -1.03
N ALA A 72 12.17 -4.93 -1.20
CA ALA A 72 12.21 -3.55 -1.63
C ALA A 72 11.54 -2.61 -0.63
N VAL A 73 12.23 -1.52 -0.35
CA VAL A 73 11.71 -0.38 0.38
C VAL A 73 11.36 0.73 -0.61
N ILE A 74 10.09 1.12 -0.63
CA ILE A 74 9.56 2.11 -1.58
C ILE A 74 8.99 3.30 -0.83
N THR A 75 9.30 4.51 -1.27
CA THR A 75 8.75 5.73 -0.68
C THR A 75 8.56 6.83 -1.74
N PRO A 76 7.54 7.71 -1.65
CA PRO A 76 7.34 8.75 -2.65
C PRO A 76 8.38 9.87 -2.60
N TYR A 77 9.13 10.03 -1.49
CA TYR A 77 10.01 11.18 -1.28
C TYR A 77 11.49 10.81 -1.28
N ALA A 78 12.29 11.55 -2.05
CA ALA A 78 13.73 11.35 -2.15
C ALA A 78 14.47 11.53 -0.80
N ALA A 79 14.07 12.48 0.05
CA ALA A 79 14.66 12.65 1.38
C ALA A 79 14.42 11.42 2.28
N GLN A 80 13.22 10.85 2.26
CA GLN A 80 12.92 9.60 2.96
C GLN A 80 13.74 8.43 2.39
N ALA A 81 13.86 8.32 1.07
CA ALA A 81 14.67 7.29 0.43
C ALA A 81 16.14 7.40 0.83
N GLY A 82 16.69 8.62 0.91
CA GLY A 82 18.05 8.88 1.37
C GLY A 82 18.27 8.45 2.83
N LEU A 83 17.35 8.80 3.73
CA LEU A 83 17.39 8.41 5.14
C LEU A 83 17.37 6.88 5.30
N LEU A 84 16.48 6.20 4.57
CA LEU A 84 16.34 4.75 4.61
C LEU A 84 17.56 4.05 3.99
N LYS A 85 18.11 4.58 2.89
CA LYS A 85 19.36 4.07 2.29
C LYS A 85 20.53 4.13 3.27
N GLY A 86 20.67 5.24 4.00
CA GLY A 86 21.71 5.37 5.02
C GLY A 86 21.56 4.33 6.13
N SER A 87 20.33 4.13 6.61
CA SER A 87 20.02 3.25 7.75
C SER A 87 20.06 1.75 7.43
N LEU A 88 19.81 1.39 6.16
CA LEU A 88 19.80 0.01 5.65
C LEU A 88 21.04 -0.34 4.83
N ARG A 89 22.07 0.52 4.86
CA ARG A 89 23.31 0.32 4.10
C ARG A 89 23.97 -1.01 4.46
N GLY A 90 24.40 -1.74 3.44
CA GLY A 90 25.10 -3.03 3.62
C GLY A 90 24.18 -4.23 3.88
N MET A 91 22.86 -4.04 3.98
CA MET A 91 21.92 -5.16 4.15
C MET A 91 21.57 -5.88 2.85
N GLY A 92 21.90 -5.32 1.69
CA GLY A 92 21.54 -5.89 0.38
C GLY A 92 20.09 -5.66 -0.05
N VAL A 93 19.36 -4.78 0.65
CA VAL A 93 17.96 -4.43 0.39
C VAL A 93 17.87 -3.28 -0.63
N SER A 94 16.92 -3.35 -1.55
CA SER A 94 16.66 -2.27 -2.50
C SER A 94 15.89 -1.14 -1.82
N VAL A 95 16.35 0.11 -1.93
CA VAL A 95 15.63 1.29 -1.43
C VAL A 95 15.50 2.30 -2.57
N SER A 96 14.27 2.69 -2.90
CA SER A 96 14.03 3.55 -4.08
C SER A 96 12.77 4.38 -3.93
N THR A 97 12.65 5.39 -4.79
CA THR A 97 11.39 6.13 -4.93
C THR A 97 10.40 5.36 -5.79
N VAL A 98 9.10 5.67 -5.68
CA VAL A 98 8.05 5.02 -6.50
C VAL A 98 8.37 5.10 -7.99
N ASP A 99 8.78 6.28 -8.48
CA ASP A 99 9.13 6.49 -9.89
C ASP A 99 10.34 5.67 -10.34
N ALA A 100 11.33 5.48 -9.45
CA ALA A 100 12.54 4.71 -9.76
C ALA A 100 12.31 3.19 -9.71
N TYR A 101 11.16 2.73 -9.21
CA TYR A 101 10.85 1.31 -9.00
C TYR A 101 9.86 0.74 -10.03
N GLN A 102 9.67 1.42 -11.17
CA GLN A 102 8.74 0.98 -12.19
C GLN A 102 9.17 -0.32 -12.89
N GLY A 103 8.22 -1.22 -13.15
CA GLY A 103 8.45 -2.44 -13.93
C GLY A 103 9.19 -3.56 -13.21
N ARG A 104 9.47 -3.40 -11.92
CA ARG A 104 10.08 -4.43 -11.06
C ARG A 104 9.03 -5.05 -10.16
N GLU A 105 9.24 -6.30 -9.76
CA GLU A 105 8.47 -6.98 -8.72
C GLU A 105 9.44 -7.64 -7.77
N THR A 106 9.02 -7.81 -6.52
CA THR A 106 9.85 -8.44 -5.49
C THR A 106 8.98 -9.23 -4.53
N ASP A 107 9.58 -10.09 -3.72
CA ASP A 107 8.83 -10.93 -2.80
C ASP A 107 8.16 -10.09 -1.71
N VAL A 108 8.92 -9.16 -1.12
CA VAL A 108 8.41 -8.30 -0.04
C VAL A 108 8.62 -6.83 -0.34
N VAL A 109 7.53 -6.07 -0.26
CA VAL A 109 7.58 -4.60 -0.33
C VAL A 109 7.24 -4.02 1.03
N VAL A 110 8.11 -3.11 1.50
CA VAL A 110 7.85 -2.27 2.68
C VAL A 110 7.78 -0.82 2.21
N CYS A 111 6.65 -0.15 2.45
CA CYS A 111 6.43 1.21 2.00
C CYS A 111 6.32 2.19 3.16
N SER A 112 6.92 3.38 3.01
CA SER A 112 6.65 4.55 3.85
C SER A 112 5.98 5.64 3.01
N THR A 113 4.84 6.13 3.48
CA THR A 113 4.01 7.15 2.81
C THR A 113 4.41 8.58 3.17
N VAL A 114 5.12 8.78 4.28
CA VAL A 114 5.75 10.00 4.80
C VAL A 114 4.78 11.06 5.31
N ARG A 115 3.67 11.29 4.60
CA ARG A 115 2.76 12.41 4.86
C ARG A 115 2.01 12.23 6.16
N SER A 116 2.10 13.22 7.04
CA SER A 116 1.40 13.27 8.33
C SER A 116 0.79 14.65 8.63
N SER A 117 0.62 15.50 7.62
CA SER A 117 -0.05 16.80 7.75
C SER A 117 -1.43 16.78 7.11
N LEU A 118 -2.48 17.06 7.89
CA LEU A 118 -3.86 17.16 7.40
C LEU A 118 -4.06 18.35 6.43
N ASP A 119 -3.48 19.51 6.74
CA ASP A 119 -3.70 20.75 5.99
C ASP A 119 -3.05 20.77 4.59
N LYS A 120 -2.04 19.93 4.39
CA LYS A 120 -1.19 19.96 3.18
C LYS A 120 -1.54 18.85 2.17
N GLY A 121 -2.62 18.11 2.42
CA GLY A 121 -3.06 16.96 1.62
C GLY A 121 -2.01 15.84 1.49
N VAL A 122 -2.25 14.84 0.65
CA VAL A 122 -1.28 13.74 0.45
C VAL A 122 -0.21 14.05 -0.61
N GLY A 123 -0.38 15.10 -1.41
CA GLY A 123 0.59 15.54 -2.41
C GLY A 123 0.88 14.46 -3.45
N PHE A 124 2.15 14.05 -3.57
CA PHE A 124 2.63 13.06 -4.55
C PHE A 124 1.88 11.71 -4.53
N LEU A 125 1.22 11.39 -3.42
CA LEU A 125 0.43 10.18 -3.22
C LEU A 125 -0.96 10.19 -3.87
N SER A 126 -1.42 11.32 -4.41
CA SER A 126 -2.72 11.40 -5.10
C SER A 126 -2.71 10.80 -6.52
N ASP A 127 -1.53 10.49 -7.05
CA ASP A 127 -1.40 9.86 -8.35
C ASP A 127 -1.72 8.36 -8.27
N ARG A 128 -2.87 7.99 -8.83
CA ARG A 128 -3.36 6.60 -8.88
C ARG A 128 -2.39 5.64 -9.59
N ARG A 129 -1.62 6.09 -10.58
CA ARG A 129 -0.63 5.24 -11.26
C ARG A 129 0.48 4.85 -10.29
N ARG A 130 0.94 5.79 -9.48
CA ARG A 130 1.97 5.59 -8.46
C ARG A 130 1.47 4.74 -7.29
N LEU A 131 0.21 4.92 -6.90
CA LEU A 131 -0.46 4.02 -5.94
C LEU A 131 -0.49 2.58 -6.46
N ASN A 132 -0.93 2.38 -7.70
CA ASN A 132 -0.96 1.06 -8.30
C ASN A 132 0.43 0.44 -8.34
N VAL A 133 1.48 1.20 -8.67
CA VAL A 133 2.87 0.71 -8.56
C VAL A 133 3.12 0.23 -7.14
N LEU A 134 2.99 1.11 -6.14
CA LEU A 134 3.27 0.83 -4.72
C LEU A 134 2.54 -0.42 -4.19
N LEU A 135 1.26 -0.60 -4.53
CA LEU A 135 0.42 -1.68 -4.01
C LEU A 135 0.56 -3.02 -4.74
N THR A 136 1.05 -3.03 -6.00
CA THR A 136 1.06 -4.25 -6.84
C THR A 136 2.44 -4.87 -7.00
N ARG A 137 3.49 -4.24 -6.47
CA ARG A 137 4.87 -4.75 -6.64
C ARG A 137 5.23 -5.96 -5.79
N ALA A 138 4.46 -6.25 -4.74
CA ALA A 138 4.72 -7.36 -3.82
C ALA A 138 4.16 -8.68 -4.36
N ARG A 139 4.99 -9.73 -4.38
CA ARG A 139 4.57 -11.09 -4.76
C ARG A 139 4.09 -11.93 -3.58
N ARG A 140 4.75 -11.77 -2.42
CA ARG A 140 4.50 -12.55 -1.19
C ARG A 140 4.06 -11.72 0.00
N GLY A 141 4.47 -10.46 0.14
CA GLY A 141 4.07 -9.64 1.29
C GLY A 141 4.16 -8.13 1.07
N LEU A 142 3.15 -7.39 1.52
CA LEU A 142 3.11 -5.93 1.44
C LEU A 142 2.88 -5.31 2.82
N ILE A 143 3.80 -4.45 3.25
CA ILE A 143 3.69 -3.64 4.46
C ILE A 143 3.65 -2.18 4.05
N VAL A 144 2.62 -1.45 4.45
CA VAL A 144 2.48 -0.01 4.20
C VAL A 144 2.45 0.71 5.54
N VAL A 145 3.43 1.58 5.78
CA VAL A 145 3.57 2.39 6.98
C VAL A 145 3.12 3.82 6.67
N GLY A 146 2.20 4.37 7.46
CA GLY A 146 1.68 5.71 7.21
C GLY A 146 0.78 6.29 8.29
N HIS A 147 0.54 7.60 8.18
CA HIS A 147 -0.40 8.31 9.05
C HIS A 147 -1.82 8.20 8.48
N GLN A 148 -2.65 7.38 9.12
CA GLN A 148 -4.02 7.07 8.66
C GLN A 148 -4.86 8.33 8.39
N PRO A 149 -4.97 9.32 9.31
CA PRO A 149 -5.84 10.48 9.08
C PRO A 149 -5.45 11.29 7.85
N THR A 150 -4.15 11.44 7.58
CA THR A 150 -3.67 12.18 6.38
C THR A 150 -3.97 11.44 5.10
N LEU A 151 -3.76 10.11 5.08
CA LEU A 151 -4.03 9.30 3.90
C LEU A 151 -5.52 9.23 3.57
N GLN A 152 -6.40 9.19 4.57
CA GLN A 152 -7.84 9.18 4.38
C GLN A 152 -8.40 10.44 3.71
N MET A 153 -7.67 11.56 3.76
CA MET A 153 -8.05 12.78 3.05
C MET A 153 -8.01 12.62 1.52
N GLU A 154 -7.31 11.60 0.99
CA GLU A 154 -7.36 11.26 -0.43
C GLU A 154 -8.31 10.07 -0.65
N PRO A 155 -9.34 10.20 -1.52
CA PRO A 155 -10.40 9.20 -1.65
C PRO A 155 -9.91 7.77 -1.96
N THR A 156 -8.89 7.64 -2.81
CA THR A 156 -8.37 6.33 -3.22
C THR A 156 -7.65 5.63 -2.06
N TRP A 157 -6.82 6.37 -1.32
CA TRP A 157 -6.19 5.90 -0.07
C TRP A 157 -7.23 5.62 1.02
N GLY A 158 -8.23 6.49 1.19
CA GLY A 158 -9.33 6.29 2.14
C GLY A 158 -10.07 4.98 1.88
N GLN A 159 -10.42 4.69 0.63
CA GLN A 159 -11.06 3.43 0.24
C GLN A 159 -10.14 2.22 0.49
N TRP A 160 -8.85 2.32 0.14
CA TRP A 160 -7.90 1.23 0.35
C TRP A 160 -7.68 0.94 1.84
N ILE A 161 -7.46 1.97 2.67
CA ILE A 161 -7.28 1.84 4.12
C ILE A 161 -8.54 1.23 4.74
N ARG A 162 -9.73 1.71 4.36
CA ARG A 162 -11.01 1.14 4.82
C ARG A 162 -11.08 -0.36 4.54
N HIS A 163 -10.75 -0.79 3.33
CA HIS A 163 -10.73 -2.20 2.96
C HIS A 163 -9.76 -3.02 3.81
N VAL A 164 -8.54 -2.52 4.03
CA VAL A 164 -7.52 -3.18 4.84
C VAL A 164 -7.97 -3.31 6.30
N VAL A 165 -8.51 -2.24 6.88
CA VAL A 165 -8.91 -2.18 8.29
C VAL A 165 -10.17 -3.02 8.55
N MET A 166 -11.17 -2.97 7.67
CA MET A 166 -12.37 -3.81 7.77
C MET A 166 -12.08 -5.31 7.70
N ARG A 167 -10.94 -5.70 7.12
CA ARG A 167 -10.47 -7.09 7.06
C ARG A 167 -9.54 -7.47 8.21
N GLY A 168 -9.29 -6.56 9.16
CA GLY A 168 -8.35 -6.79 10.26
C GLY A 168 -6.87 -6.83 9.82
N LEU A 169 -6.54 -6.29 8.65
CA LEU A 169 -5.20 -6.34 8.05
C LEU A 169 -4.35 -5.12 8.45
N CYS A 170 -4.50 -4.64 9.68
CA CYS A 170 -3.84 -3.43 10.15
C CYS A 170 -3.18 -3.62 11.52
N SER A 171 -2.23 -2.74 11.84
CA SER A 171 -1.53 -2.71 13.12
C SER A 171 -1.11 -1.28 13.48
N GLY A 172 -0.57 -1.08 14.68
CA GLY A 172 -0.12 0.24 15.14
C GLY A 172 -1.27 1.17 15.53
N GLU A 173 -1.05 2.47 15.38
CA GLU A 173 -2.01 3.53 15.73
C GLU A 173 -3.03 3.71 14.61
N VAL A 174 -4.06 2.85 14.61
CA VAL A 174 -5.19 2.89 13.68
C VAL A 174 -6.46 3.18 14.48
N ASP A 175 -7.26 4.13 14.02
CA ASP A 175 -8.60 4.41 14.56
C ASP A 175 -9.66 3.88 13.58
N PRO A 176 -10.26 2.70 13.84
CA PRO A 176 -11.35 2.19 13.02
C PRO A 176 -12.62 3.07 13.11
N GLY A 177 -12.81 3.79 14.22
CA GLY A 177 -13.98 4.63 14.47
C GLY A 177 -14.10 5.80 13.49
N SER A 178 -12.98 6.40 13.09
CA SER A 178 -12.94 7.48 12.09
C SER A 178 -13.51 7.06 10.73
N MET A 179 -13.47 5.77 10.39
CA MET A 179 -13.94 5.24 9.10
C MET A 179 -15.46 5.07 9.06
N VAL A 180 -16.08 4.84 10.22
CA VAL A 180 -17.53 4.62 10.34
C VAL A 180 -18.31 5.93 10.13
N MET A 181 -17.75 7.06 10.57
CA MET A 181 -18.32 8.39 10.32
C MET A 181 -18.34 8.74 8.83
N GLU A 182 -17.24 8.50 8.12
CA GLU A 182 -17.18 8.77 6.69
C GLU A 182 -18.15 7.86 5.90
N MET A 183 -18.39 6.62 6.36
CA MET A 183 -19.40 5.72 5.78
C MET A 183 -20.81 6.28 5.91
N SER A 184 -21.11 6.92 7.04
CA SER A 184 -22.40 7.59 7.25
C SER A 184 -22.52 8.81 6.35
N LEU A 185 -21.47 9.62 6.20
CA LEU A 185 -21.49 10.81 5.34
C LEU A 185 -21.54 10.47 3.84
N THR A 186 -20.81 9.46 3.38
CA THR A 186 -20.89 8.97 2.00
C THR A 186 -22.20 8.25 1.72
N ALA A 187 -22.69 7.42 2.65
CA ALA A 187 -24.02 6.83 2.52
C ALA A 187 -25.11 7.92 2.48
N LEU A 188 -24.97 9.01 3.25
CA LEU A 188 -25.89 10.15 3.22
C LEU A 188 -25.76 10.96 1.92
N SER A 189 -24.55 11.25 1.42
CA SER A 189 -24.36 11.93 0.13
C SER A 189 -24.86 11.10 -1.05
N ASP A 190 -24.68 9.77 -0.96
CA ASP A 190 -25.21 8.84 -1.95
C ASP A 190 -26.74 8.69 -1.80
N LEU A 191 -27.32 8.87 -0.60
CA LEU A 191 -28.77 8.87 -0.39
C LEU A 191 -29.41 10.15 -0.93
N GLU A 192 -28.72 11.28 -0.80
CA GLU A 192 -29.08 12.56 -1.44
C GLU A 192 -29.00 12.45 -2.97
N HIS A 193 -27.96 11.79 -3.52
CA HIS A 193 -27.88 11.51 -4.96
C HIS A 193 -28.89 10.46 -5.43
N ARG A 194 -29.32 9.53 -4.56
CA ARG A 194 -30.31 8.49 -4.87
C ARG A 194 -31.77 8.97 -4.83
N HIS A 195 -32.03 10.23 -4.47
CA HIS A 195 -33.35 10.84 -4.72
C HIS A 195 -33.61 11.21 -6.19
N SER A 196 -32.65 10.94 -7.08
CA SER A 196 -32.94 10.62 -8.50
C SER A 196 -32.98 9.09 -8.65
N GLY A 197 -34.18 8.53 -8.50
CA GLY A 197 -34.39 7.11 -8.15
C GLY A 197 -33.91 6.06 -9.15
N VAL A 198 -33.33 4.98 -8.61
CA VAL A 198 -33.33 3.59 -9.12
C VAL A 198 -33.10 2.64 -7.93
N THR A 199 -33.88 1.56 -7.81
CA THR A 199 -33.72 0.50 -6.80
C THR A 199 -32.70 -0.57 -7.22
N VAL A 200 -31.85 -1.06 -6.29
CA VAL A 200 -30.85 -2.11 -6.56
C VAL A 200 -31.28 -3.45 -5.92
N PRO A 201 -31.25 -4.59 -6.65
CA PRO A 201 -31.73 -5.88 -6.14
C PRO A 201 -30.70 -6.65 -5.29
N GLU A 202 -31.23 -7.52 -4.43
CA GLU A 202 -30.58 -8.24 -3.31
C GLU A 202 -29.51 -9.28 -3.71
N SER A 203 -29.28 -9.52 -5.00
CA SER A 203 -28.30 -10.50 -5.50
C SER A 203 -26.83 -10.03 -5.46
N MET A 204 -26.56 -8.77 -5.06
CA MET A 204 -25.20 -8.22 -4.97
C MET A 204 -24.44 -8.57 -3.67
N LEU A 205 -25.09 -9.22 -2.69
CA LEU A 205 -24.47 -9.54 -1.39
C LEU A 205 -23.63 -10.82 -1.38
N SER A 206 -23.46 -11.51 -2.51
CA SER A 206 -22.59 -12.68 -2.61
C SER A 206 -21.56 -12.53 -3.74
N GLY A 207 -20.29 -12.27 -3.39
CA GLY A 207 -19.15 -12.17 -4.31
C GLY A 207 -17.83 -12.76 -3.75
N PRO A 208 -16.82 -13.06 -4.60
CA PRO A 208 -15.87 -14.17 -4.38
C PRO A 208 -14.67 -13.89 -3.46
N LYS A 209 -14.14 -14.96 -2.84
CA LYS A 209 -13.09 -15.01 -1.80
C LYS A 209 -11.62 -14.92 -2.29
N THR A 210 -11.29 -14.06 -3.26
CA THR A 210 -9.89 -13.94 -3.74
C THR A 210 -9.44 -12.49 -3.92
N TRP A 211 -8.44 -12.09 -3.13
CA TRP A 211 -7.90 -10.72 -3.10
C TRP A 211 -7.14 -10.31 -4.38
N MET A 212 -6.73 -11.26 -5.22
CA MET A 212 -6.07 -10.99 -6.51
C MET A 212 -6.99 -10.37 -7.58
N ASN A 213 -8.31 -10.34 -7.37
CA ASN A 213 -9.27 -9.84 -8.37
C ASN A 213 -9.55 -8.33 -8.31
N PHE A 214 -8.91 -7.57 -7.41
CA PHE A 214 -9.07 -6.12 -7.38
C PHE A 214 -8.57 -5.41 -8.65
N ALA A 215 -7.71 -6.06 -9.45
CA ALA A 215 -7.17 -5.50 -10.70
C ALA A 215 -7.95 -5.92 -11.97
N GLY A 216 -8.93 -6.82 -11.87
CA GLY A 216 -9.51 -7.52 -13.02
C GLY A 216 -10.79 -6.90 -13.58
N ASP A 217 -11.89 -6.96 -12.82
CA ASP A 217 -13.23 -6.82 -13.41
C ASP A 217 -14.22 -5.94 -12.61
N ALA A 218 -13.81 -5.35 -11.49
CA ALA A 218 -14.66 -4.44 -10.68
C ALA A 218 -14.26 -2.96 -10.79
N TRP A 219 -13.36 -2.62 -11.71
CA TRP A 219 -12.91 -1.24 -11.93
C TRP A 219 -13.61 -0.65 -13.16
N PRO A 220 -14.27 0.53 -13.08
CA PRO A 220 -14.82 1.18 -14.26
C PRO A 220 -13.68 1.52 -15.23
N LYS A 221 -13.63 0.82 -16.36
CA LYS A 221 -12.68 1.10 -17.44
C LYS A 221 -13.13 2.39 -18.15
N PRO A 222 -12.23 3.35 -18.43
CA PRO A 222 -12.57 4.53 -19.21
C PRO A 222 -12.98 4.11 -20.65
N PRO A 223 -13.85 4.87 -21.33
CA PRO A 223 -14.19 4.56 -22.72
C PRO A 223 -12.94 4.70 -23.61
N GLY A 224 -12.57 3.64 -24.33
CA GLY A 224 -11.70 3.74 -25.51
C GLY A 224 -10.22 3.34 -25.39
N GLN A 225 -9.84 2.31 -24.62
CA GLN A 225 -8.49 1.71 -24.76
C GLN A 225 -8.53 0.30 -25.37
N LEU A 226 -7.86 0.16 -26.52
CA LEU A 226 -7.58 -1.12 -27.20
C LEU A 226 -6.51 -1.92 -26.44
N PRO A 227 -6.52 -3.27 -26.53
CA PRO A 227 -5.62 -4.13 -25.76
C PRO A 227 -4.16 -4.01 -26.22
N ILE A 228 -3.24 -3.94 -25.25
CA ILE A 228 -1.79 -3.91 -25.45
C ILE A 228 -1.30 -5.35 -25.71
N SER A 229 -0.57 -5.54 -26.81
CA SER A 229 0.07 -6.81 -27.19
C SER A 229 1.29 -7.12 -26.31
N THR A 230 1.46 -8.41 -26.03
CA THR A 230 2.48 -9.01 -25.16
C THR A 230 3.88 -8.92 -25.77
N ILE A 231 4.85 -8.36 -25.03
CA ILE A 231 6.29 -8.43 -25.34
C ILE A 231 6.96 -9.31 -24.27
N PRO A 232 7.74 -10.35 -24.61
CA PRO A 232 8.35 -11.24 -23.63
C PRO A 232 9.53 -10.58 -22.90
N ALA A 233 9.66 -10.87 -21.60
CA ALA A 233 10.75 -10.41 -20.73
C ALA A 233 12.07 -11.15 -21.01
N LYS A 234 13.21 -10.44 -20.93
CA LYS A 234 14.56 -11.02 -21.00
C LYS A 234 15.05 -11.48 -19.60
N PRO A 235 15.87 -12.56 -19.50
CA PRO A 235 16.40 -13.05 -18.23
C PRO A 235 17.52 -12.17 -17.65
N CYS A 236 17.66 -12.27 -16.33
CA CYS A 236 18.56 -11.48 -15.49
C CYS A 236 19.86 -12.26 -15.21
N GLU A 237 20.73 -12.39 -16.21
CA GLU A 237 22.13 -12.80 -16.03
C GLU A 237 23.00 -11.86 -16.85
N GLU A 238 23.40 -10.76 -16.24
CA GLU A 238 24.59 -9.95 -16.54
C GLU A 238 24.52 -8.73 -15.61
N LEU A 239 25.32 -8.77 -14.53
CA LEU A 239 26.04 -7.68 -13.87
C LEU A 239 26.66 -8.19 -12.56
#